data_AF-A0A537UG33-F1
#
_entry.id   AF-A0A537UG33-F1
#
_cell.length_a   1.000
_cell.length_b   1.000
_cell.length_c   1.000
_cell.angle_alpha   90.00
_cell.angle_beta   90.00
_cell.angle_gamma   90.00
#
_symmetry.space_group_name_H-M   'P 1'
#
loop_
_entity.id
_entity.type
_entity.pdbx_description
1 polymer ?
#
loop_
_entity_poly.entity_id
_entity_poly.type
_entity_poly.pdbx_seq_one_letter_code
_entity_poly.pdbx_strand_id
1 'polypeptide(L)'
;LLLAGLQSLPKEPFEAAAIDGTTPWRVFRYLTLPMLRPVIVVCVVIRSIDAFRTFDIVWTLTGGGPARSTELFSLYAYVHAFLNLDFGKGSAAAIIGAVIILVVGLLLYRLADRVMKV
;
A
#
# COMPACT_ATOMS: atom_id res chain seq x y z
N LEU A 1 9.30 -2.46 -6.70
CA LEU A 1 9.63 -1.19 -5.99
C LEU A 1 10.75 -1.39 -4.98
N LEU A 2 10.59 -2.23 -3.95
CA LEU A 2 11.64 -2.44 -2.94
C LEU A 2 12.97 -2.97 -3.48
N LEU A 3 12.96 -3.94 -4.41
CA LEU A 3 14.18 -4.45 -5.04
C LEU A 3 14.96 -3.36 -5.78
N ALA A 4 14.26 -2.51 -6.54
CA ALA A 4 14.88 -1.36 -7.21
C ALA A 4 15.47 -0.37 -6.21
N GLY A 5 14.77 -0.12 -5.09
CA GLY A 5 15.31 0.68 -3.99
C GLY A 5 16.57 0.10 -3.38
N LEU A 6 16.64 -1.22 -3.22
CA LEU A 6 17.83 -1.90 -2.71
C LEU A 6 19.01 -1.78 -3.68
N GLN A 7 18.76 -1.88 -4.99
CA GLN A 7 19.77 -1.72 -6.03
C GLN A 7 20.29 -0.27 -6.14
N SER A 8 19.48 0.72 -5.76
CA SER A 8 19.89 2.13 -5.76
C SER A 8 20.75 2.54 -4.57
N LEU A 9 20.94 1.69 -3.56
CA LEU A 9 21.74 2.04 -2.39
C LEU A 9 23.24 2.11 -2.75
N PRO A 10 23.99 3.11 -2.24
CA PRO A 10 25.44 3.18 -2.42
C PRO A 10 26.11 1.97 -1.76
N LYS A 11 27.18 1.47 -2.38
CA LYS A 11 27.89 0.26 -1.93
C LYS A 11 28.91 0.55 -0.84
N GLU A 12 29.46 1.76 -0.77
CA GLU A 12 30.54 2.10 0.17
C GLU A 12 30.20 1.78 1.65
N PRO A 13 28.98 2.09 2.15
CA PRO A 13 28.62 1.77 3.54
C PRO A 13 28.58 0.25 3.83
N PHE A 14 28.26 -0.57 2.83
CA PHE A 14 28.22 -2.03 2.97
C PHE A 14 29.62 -2.64 2.95
N GLU A 15 30.52 -2.10 2.13
CA GLU A 15 31.92 -2.50 2.08
C GLU A 15 32.64 -2.14 3.39
N ALA A 16 32.39 -0.94 3.94
CA ALA A 16 32.90 -0.54 5.25
C ALA A 16 32.42 -1.49 6.37
N ALA A 17 31.12 -1.81 6.39
CA ALA A 17 30.57 -2.74 7.38
C ALA A 17 31.16 -4.16 7.29
N ALA A 18 31.58 -4.59 6.09
CA ALA A 18 32.26 -5.86 5.88
C ALA A 18 33.69 -5.86 6.42
N ILE A 19 34.42 -4.75 6.26
CA ILE A 19 35.77 -4.57 6.84
C ILE A 19 35.70 -4.57 8.37
N ASP A 20 34.66 -3.94 8.94
CA ASP A 20 34.43 -3.88 10.39
C ASP A 20 33.96 -5.22 11.00
N GLY A 21 33.84 -6.29 10.20
CA GLY A 21 33.43 -7.62 10.69
C GLY A 21 31.99 -7.65 11.23
N THR A 22 31.12 -6.74 10.76
CA THR A 22 29.76 -6.60 11.29
C THR A 22 28.88 -7.77 10.87
N THR A 23 28.06 -8.29 11.80
CA THR A 23 27.14 -9.40 11.50
C THR A 23 26.05 -9.00 10.49
N PRO A 24 25.61 -9.92 9.60
CA PRO A 24 24.60 -9.60 8.58
C PRO A 24 23.28 -9.04 9.14
N TRP A 25 22.87 -9.51 10.32
CA TRP A 25 21.67 -9.00 10.98
C TRP A 25 21.80 -7.53 11.40
N ARG A 26 22.99 -7.13 11.86
CA ARG A 26 23.28 -5.74 12.24
C ARG A 26 23.34 -4.86 10.99
N VAL A 27 23.94 -5.34 9.90
CA VAL A 27 23.89 -4.65 8.59
C VAL A 27 22.45 -4.44 8.14
N PHE A 28 21.60 -5.46 8.19
CA PHE A 28 20.20 -5.32 7.81
C PHE A 28 19.44 -4.29 8.66
N ARG A 29 19.55 -4.38 9.99
CA ARG A 29 18.77 -3.54 10.92
C ARG A 29 19.22 -2.10 11.00
N TYR A 30 20.52 -1.85 10.88
CA TYR A 30 21.13 -0.53 11.09
C TYR A 30 21.61 0.15 9.80
N LEU A 31 21.79 -0.59 8.71
CA LEU A 31 22.21 -0.04 7.43
C LEU A 31 21.10 -0.16 6.38
N THR A 32 20.71 -1.39 6.02
CA THR A 32 19.74 -1.62 4.94
C THR A 32 18.37 -1.02 5.23
N LEU A 33 17.78 -1.32 6.40
CA LEU A 33 16.44 -0.85 6.76
C LEU A 33 16.34 0.69 6.85
N PRO A 34 17.24 1.40 7.55
CA PRO A 34 17.21 2.87 7.59
C PRO A 34 17.43 3.51 6.22
N MET A 35 18.35 2.99 5.40
CA MET A 35 18.59 3.53 4.06
C MET A 35 17.43 3.27 3.09
N LEU A 36 16.70 2.16 3.27
CA LEU A 36 15.49 1.86 2.49
C LEU A 36 14.23 2.58 2.98
N ARG A 37 14.25 3.19 4.17
CA ARG A 37 13.09 3.85 4.78
C ARG A 37 12.30 4.74 3.81
N PRO A 38 12.89 5.67 3.03
CA PRO A 38 12.13 6.49 2.09
C PRO A 38 11.44 5.66 1.00
N VAL A 39 12.11 4.61 0.48
CA VAL A 39 11.53 3.72 -0.52
C VAL A 39 10.38 2.90 0.08
N ILE A 40 10.57 2.36 1.28
CA ILE A 40 9.55 1.56 1.99
C ILE A 40 8.30 2.41 2.22
N VAL A 41 8.47 3.65 2.68
CA VAL A 41 7.36 4.57 2.94
C VAL A 41 6.54 4.80 1.67
N VAL A 42 7.19 5.11 0.54
CA VAL A 42 6.50 5.30 -0.74
C VAL A 42 5.80 4.00 -1.19
N CYS A 43 6.47 2.85 -1.05
CA CYS A 43 5.88 1.56 -1.38
C CYS A 43 4.61 1.27 -0.58
N VAL A 44 4.64 1.54 0.73
CA VAL A 44 3.48 1.31 1.61
C VAL A 44 2.31 2.20 1.19
N VAL A 45 2.54 3.49 0.94
CA VAL A 45 1.48 4.42 0.51
C VAL A 45 0.81 3.92 -0.77
N ILE A 46 1.60 3.63 -1.81
CA ILE A 46 1.06 3.18 -3.11
C ILE A 46 0.33 1.85 -2.94
N ARG A 47 0.94 0.87 -2.26
CA ARG A 47 0.35 -0.46 -2.08
C ARG A 47 -0.91 -0.45 -1.23
N SER A 48 -0.99 0.43 -0.23
CA SER A 48 -2.22 0.61 0.53
C SER A 48 -3.35 1.12 -0.35
N ILE A 49 -3.10 2.11 -1.21
CA ILE A 49 -4.12 2.64 -2.14
C ILE A 49 -4.60 1.55 -3.10
N ASP A 50 -3.68 0.78 -3.68
CA ASP A 50 -4.02 -0.34 -4.58
C ASP A 50 -4.83 -1.43 -3.87
N ALA A 51 -4.46 -1.79 -2.64
CA ALA A 51 -5.17 -2.78 -1.85
C ALA A 51 -6.62 -2.34 -1.55
N PHE A 52 -6.82 -1.06 -1.23
CA PHE A 52 -8.16 -0.50 -0.99
C PHE A 52 -9.05 -0.50 -2.23
N ARG A 53 -8.48 -0.37 -3.44
CA ARG A 53 -9.23 -0.35 -4.71
C ARG A 53 -9.36 -1.73 -5.36
N THR A 54 -8.77 -2.77 -4.78
CA THR A 54 -8.82 -4.12 -5.35
C THR A 54 -10.28 -4.53 -5.60
N PHE A 55 -10.56 -5.15 -6.73
CA PHE A 55 -11.92 -5.53 -7.13
C PHE A 55 -11.89 -6.89 -7.80
N ASP A 56 -11.04 -7.00 -8.81
CA ASP A 56 -10.71 -8.18 -9.58
C ASP A 56 -10.47 -9.43 -8.71
N ILE A 57 -9.60 -9.35 -7.71
CA ILE A 57 -9.24 -10.50 -6.88
C ILE A 57 -10.43 -10.98 -6.05
N VAL A 58 -11.15 -10.06 -5.42
CA VAL A 58 -12.31 -10.39 -4.57
C VAL A 58 -13.47 -10.91 -5.43
N TRP A 59 -13.74 -10.28 -6.57
CA TRP A 59 -14.78 -10.72 -7.50
C TRP A 59 -14.51 -12.14 -8.00
N THR A 60 -13.26 -12.42 -8.41
CA THR A 60 -12.89 -13.72 -9.00
C THR A 60 -12.86 -14.84 -7.97
N LEU A 61 -12.39 -14.57 -6.75
CA LEU A 61 -12.19 -15.61 -5.73
C LEU A 61 -13.43 -15.88 -4.89
N THR A 62 -14.12 -14.84 -4.43
CA THR A 62 -15.21 -14.99 -3.45
C THR A 62 -16.52 -14.36 -3.90
N GLY A 63 -16.49 -13.48 -4.90
CA GLY A 63 -17.66 -12.67 -5.28
C GLY A 63 -18.16 -11.78 -4.15
N GLY A 64 -17.33 -11.51 -3.12
CA GLY A 64 -17.73 -10.81 -1.90
C GLY A 64 -18.23 -11.71 -0.76
N GLY A 65 -18.34 -13.03 -0.95
CA GLY A 65 -18.88 -13.96 0.06
C GLY A 65 -17.86 -14.49 1.09
N PRO A 66 -18.32 -15.31 2.07
CA PRO A 66 -19.72 -15.67 2.34
C PRO A 66 -20.49 -14.50 2.99
N ALA A 67 -21.78 -14.37 2.67
CA ALA A 67 -22.67 -13.35 3.24
C ALA A 67 -22.11 -11.91 3.23
N ARG A 68 -21.46 -11.50 2.13
CA ARG A 68 -20.83 -10.17 1.95
C ARG A 68 -19.62 -9.90 2.87
N SER A 69 -19.06 -10.91 3.54
CA SER A 69 -17.95 -10.74 4.49
C SER A 69 -16.63 -10.25 3.88
N THR A 70 -16.40 -10.49 2.60
CA THR A 70 -15.21 -9.99 1.88
C THR A 70 -15.55 -8.87 0.90
N GLU A 71 -16.75 -8.30 0.99
CA GLU A 71 -17.20 -7.29 0.04
C GLU A 71 -16.46 -5.97 0.24
N LEU A 72 -15.97 -5.41 -0.86
CA LEU A 72 -15.29 -4.12 -0.90
C LEU A 72 -16.24 -3.03 -1.43
N PHE A 73 -15.96 -1.76 -1.13
CA PHE A 73 -16.75 -0.63 -1.65
C PHE A 73 -16.85 -0.62 -3.17
N SER A 74 -15.76 -0.96 -3.86
CA SER A 74 -15.68 -1.13 -5.31
C SER A 74 -16.67 -2.17 -5.81
N LEU A 75 -16.75 -3.30 -5.10
CA LEU A 75 -17.66 -4.40 -5.41
C LEU A 75 -19.12 -4.04 -5.13
N TYR A 76 -19.40 -3.43 -3.98
CA TYR A 76 -20.73 -2.95 -3.64
C TYR A 76 -21.26 -1.93 -4.69
N ALA A 77 -20.43 -0.97 -5.08
CA ALA A 77 -20.79 0.01 -6.10
C ALA A 77 -21.09 -0.67 -7.46
N TYR A 78 -20.30 -1.67 -7.84
CA TYR A 78 -20.51 -2.43 -9.07
C TYR A 78 -21.83 -3.21 -9.06
N VAL A 79 -22.10 -3.96 -8.00
CA VAL A 79 -23.34 -4.75 -7.85
C VAL A 79 -24.56 -3.84 -7.93
N HIS A 80 -24.56 -2.70 -7.23
CA HIS A 80 -25.70 -1.79 -7.25
C HIS A 80 -25.87 -1.05 -8.57
N ALA A 81 -24.78 -0.54 -9.17
CA ALA A 81 -24.87 0.21 -10.42
C ALA A 81 -25.22 -0.69 -11.62
N PHE A 82 -24.60 -1.87 -11.74
CA PHE A 82 -24.63 -2.66 -12.97
C PHE A 82 -25.47 -3.93 -12.89
N LEU A 83 -25.60 -4.57 -11.71
CA LEU A 83 -26.45 -5.76 -11.57
C LEU A 83 -27.88 -5.38 -11.15
N ASN A 84 -28.01 -4.47 -10.19
CA ASN A 84 -29.32 -4.02 -9.70
C ASN A 84 -29.89 -2.83 -10.50
N LEU A 85 -29.11 -2.25 -11.42
CA LEU A 85 -29.45 -1.06 -12.21
C LEU A 85 -29.83 0.17 -11.36
N ASP A 86 -29.38 0.19 -10.10
CA ASP A 86 -29.55 1.30 -9.16
C ASP A 86 -28.30 2.19 -9.21
N PHE A 87 -28.24 3.00 -10.28
CA PHE A 87 -27.14 3.94 -10.49
C PHE A 87 -27.03 4.96 -9.34
N GLY A 88 -28.14 5.34 -8.71
CA GLY A 88 -28.13 6.27 -7.58
C GLY A 88 -27.32 5.74 -6.40
N LYS A 89 -27.64 4.52 -5.94
CA LYS A 89 -26.88 3.87 -4.87
C LYS A 89 -25.46 3.52 -5.28
N GLY A 90 -25.27 3.03 -6.50
CA GLY A 90 -23.94 2.68 -7.03
C GLY A 90 -23.00 3.89 -7.08
N SER A 91 -23.48 5.03 -7.60
CA SER A 91 -22.71 6.27 -7.65
C SER A 91 -22.44 6.84 -6.27
N ALA A 92 -23.42 6.82 -5.35
CA ALA A 92 -23.21 7.28 -3.98
C ALA A 92 -22.10 6.46 -3.27
N ALA A 93 -22.13 5.14 -3.41
CA ALA A 93 -21.10 4.27 -2.84
C ALA A 93 -19.71 4.51 -3.44
N ALA A 94 -19.62 4.72 -4.75
CA ALA A 94 -18.36 5.03 -5.42
C ALA A 94 -17.76 6.36 -4.93
N ILE A 95 -18.59 7.40 -4.78
CA ILE A 95 -18.14 8.71 -4.27
C ILE A 95 -17.68 8.60 -2.82
N ILE A 96 -18.45 7.94 -1.95
CA ILE A 96 -18.08 7.73 -0.54
C ILE A 96 -16.77 6.95 -0.45
N GLY A 97 -16.63 5.86 -1.21
CA GLY A 97 -15.39 5.09 -1.27
C GLY A 97 -14.19 5.93 -1.73
N ALA A 98 -14.38 6.78 -2.75
CA ALA A 98 -13.34 7.69 -3.21
C ALA A 98 -12.91 8.71 -2.13
N VAL A 99 -13.86 9.28 -1.39
CA VAL A 99 -13.57 10.19 -0.27
C VAL A 99 -12.80 9.47 0.83
N ILE A 100 -13.18 8.25 1.19
CA ILE A 100 -12.45 7.45 2.20
C ILE A 100 -11.01 7.19 1.74
N ILE A 101 -10.81 6.76 0.50
CA ILE A 101 -9.47 6.52 -0.05
C ILE A 101 -8.65 7.80 -0.07
N LEU A 102 -9.25 8.94 -0.41
CA LEU A 102 -8.57 10.24 -0.38
C LEU A 102 -8.13 10.60 1.05
N VAL A 103 -9.01 10.47 2.04
CA VAL A 103 -8.69 10.76 3.45
C VAL A 103 -7.59 9.84 3.96
N VAL A 104 -7.69 8.53 3.71
CA VAL A 104 -6.68 7.54 4.11
C VAL A 104 -5.34 7.83 3.40
N GLY A 105 -5.37 8.13 2.10
CA GLY A 105 -4.19 8.49 1.33
C GLY A 105 -3.49 9.74 1.87
N LEU A 106 -4.24 10.78 2.21
CA LEU A 106 -3.71 12.00 2.83
C LEU A 106 -3.12 11.73 4.22
N LEU A 107 -3.76 10.88 5.03
CA LEU A 107 -3.23 10.49 6.34
C LEU A 107 -1.92 9.70 6.21
N LEU A 108 -1.87 8.73 5.30
CA LEU A 108 -0.67 7.96 5.02
C LEU A 108 0.45 8.84 4.48
N TYR A 109 0.15 9.78 3.58
CA TYR A 109 1.12 10.75 3.08
C TYR A 109 1.66 11.66 4.20
N ARG A 110 0.81 12.15 5.11
CA ARG A 110 1.28 12.96 6.25
C ARG A 110 2.13 12.17 7.23
N LEU A 111 1.79 10.90 7.47
CA LEU A 111 2.60 10.02 8.31
C LEU A 111 3.97 9.76 7.65
N ALA A 112 3.95 9.49 6.34
CA ALA A 112 5.14 9.33 5.52
C ALA A 112 6.07 10.55 5.60
N ASP A 113 5.53 11.75 5.43
CA ASP A 113 6.29 13.01 5.49
C ASP A 113 6.94 13.22 6.87
N ARG A 114 6.24 12.91 7.97
CA ARG A 114 6.84 12.94 9.32
C ARG A 114 7.97 11.92 9.48
N VAL A 115 7.78 10.73 8.94
CA VAL A 115 8.79 9.65 9.01
C VAL A 115 10.01 9.98 8.15
N MET A 116 9.88 10.76 7.08
CA MET A 116 11.02 11.18 6.26
C MET A 116 11.76 12.39 6.83
N LYS A 117 11.10 13.25 7.61
CA LYS A 117 11.71 14.42 8.27
C LYS A 117 12.48 14.09 9.56
N VAL A 118 12.35 12.88 10.08
CA VAL A 118 13.02 12.36 11.30
C VAL A 118 14.12 11.40 10.91
#